data_AF-A0A358S7Y1-F1
#
_entry.id   AF-A0A358S7Y1-F1
#
_cell.length_a   1.000
_cell.length_b   1.000
_cell.length_c   1.000
_cell.angle_alpha   90.00
_cell.angle_beta   90.00
_cell.angle_gamma   90.00
#
_symmetry.space_group_name_H-M   'P 1'
#
loop_
_entity.id
_entity.type
_entity.pdbx_description
1 polymer ?
#
loop_
_entity_poly.entity_id
_entity_poly.type
_entity_poly.pdbx_seq_one_letter_code
_entity_poly.pdbx_strand_id
1 'polypeptide(L)'
;MTEQELLETGYRKYHGDKLDIYFKRSLCTHSRVCLKGSPKVFNVRNRPWIDQREEPDLKKLIAVLDACPTKALRYIAHKEEEKWNSNKEKAGFIFILKKIWRQVRSFMRS
;
A
#
# COMPACT_ATOMS: atom_id res chain seq x y z
N MET A 1 8.91 12.35 1.79
CA MET A 1 8.67 11.07 2.49
C MET A 1 8.22 10.09 1.44
N THR A 2 9.18 9.64 0.63
CA THR A 2 8.97 8.54 -0.30
C THR A 2 9.10 7.22 0.47
N GLU A 3 8.58 6.13 -0.08
CA GLU A 3 8.76 4.80 0.49
C GLU A 3 10.25 4.43 0.61
N GLN A 4 11.04 4.81 -0.40
CA GLN A 4 12.48 4.50 -0.49
C GLN A 4 13.26 5.10 0.68
N GLU A 5 13.02 6.38 1.01
CA GLU A 5 13.66 7.06 2.14
C GLU A 5 13.39 6.36 3.48
N LEU A 6 12.17 5.84 3.68
CA LEU A 6 11.81 5.14 4.91
C LEU A 6 12.54 3.80 5.04
N LEU A 7 12.67 3.06 3.94
CA LEU A 7 13.38 1.79 3.93
C LEU A 7 14.88 1.98 4.18
N GLU A 8 15.51 2.96 3.53
CA GLU A 8 16.93 3.29 3.72
C GLU A 8 17.23 3.74 5.15
N THR A 9 16.33 4.49 5.78
CA THR A 9 16.47 4.89 7.18
C THR A 9 16.22 3.75 8.18
N GLY A 10 15.92 2.53 7.72
CA GLY A 10 15.78 1.34 8.55
C GLY A 10 14.39 1.15 9.15
N TYR A 11 13.35 1.73 8.54
CA TYR A 11 11.98 1.34 8.87
C TYR A 11 11.66 -0.01 8.25
N ARG A 12 10.93 -0.84 9.00
CA ARG A 12 10.35 -2.08 8.49
C ARG A 12 8.94 -1.79 7.98
N LYS A 13 8.68 -2.17 6.73
CA LYS A 13 7.36 -2.05 6.08
C LYS A 13 6.44 -3.18 6.51
N TYR A 14 5.18 -2.84 6.76
CA TYR A 14 4.06 -3.73 6.99
C TYR A 14 2.97 -3.36 5.99
N HIS A 15 2.68 -4.29 5.10
CA HIS A 15 1.69 -4.09 4.07
C HIS A 15 0.28 -4.18 4.65
N GLY A 16 -0.54 -3.18 4.35
CA GLY A 16 -1.97 -3.18 4.62
C GLY A 16 -2.77 -3.03 3.33
N ASP A 17 -4.09 -3.18 3.43
CA ASP A 17 -4.98 -3.10 2.26
C ASP A 17 -5.19 -1.66 1.80
N LYS A 18 -5.21 -0.72 2.74
CA LYS A 18 -5.50 0.70 2.47
C LYS A 18 -4.34 1.63 2.78
N LEU A 19 -3.44 1.21 3.68
CA LEU A 19 -2.25 1.96 4.06
C LEU A 19 -1.14 1.01 4.47
N ASP A 20 0.08 1.36 4.10
CA ASP A 20 1.29 0.69 4.56
C ASP A 20 1.78 1.36 5.84
N ILE A 21 2.12 0.55 6.83
CA ILE A 21 2.67 1.00 8.12
C ILE A 21 4.17 0.73 8.13
N TYR A 22 4.94 1.72 8.57
CA TYR A 22 6.38 1.65 8.70
C TYR A 22 6.74 1.78 10.16
N PHE A 23 7.57 0.87 10.66
CA PHE A 23 7.99 0.86 12.06
C PHE A 23 9.51 0.79 12.18
N LYS A 24 10.09 1.67 12.99
CA LYS A 24 11.52 1.68 13.33
C LYS A 24 11.74 1.41 14.82
N ARG A 25 12.35 0.26 15.12
CA ARG A 25 12.58 -0.19 16.50
C ARG A 25 13.48 0.77 17.29
N SER A 26 14.50 1.35 16.66
CA SER A 26 15.47 2.21 17.35
C SER A 26 14.88 3.53 17.86
N LEU A 27 13.74 3.96 17.34
CA LEU A 27 13.04 5.18 17.77
C LEU A 27 11.93 4.90 18.79
N CYS A 28 11.57 3.63 19.01
CA CYS A 28 10.46 3.28 19.88
C CYS A 28 10.87 3.35 21.36
N THR A 29 10.25 4.25 22.12
CA THR A 29 10.45 4.39 23.58
C THR A 29 9.51 3.53 24.41
N HIS A 30 8.78 2.61 23.77
CA HIS A 30 7.80 1.72 24.43
C HIS A 30 6.74 2.46 25.27
N SER A 31 6.26 3.63 24.80
CA SER A 31 5.18 4.40 25.44
C SER A 31 3.83 3.65 25.55
N ARG A 32 3.68 2.53 24.85
CA ARG A 32 2.47 1.69 24.74
C ARG A 32 1.24 2.41 24.16
N VAL A 33 1.38 3.61 23.60
CA VAL A 33 0.26 4.35 22.96
C VAL A 33 -0.33 3.55 21.80
N CYS A 34 0.50 2.94 20.96
CA CYS A 34 0.05 2.09 19.85
C CYS A 34 -0.77 0.88 20.32
N LEU A 35 -0.29 0.18 21.35
CA LEU A 35 -0.95 -0.99 21.93
C LEU A 35 -2.29 -0.61 22.60
N LYS A 36 -2.36 0.54 23.28
CA LYS A 36 -3.57 1.03 23.94
C LYS A 36 -4.61 1.55 22.95
N GLY A 37 -4.17 2.22 21.88
CA GLY A 37 -5.06 2.82 20.89
C GLY A 37 -5.73 1.78 19.99
N SER A 38 -4.96 0.83 19.47
CA SER A 38 -5.45 -0.22 18.56
C SER A 38 -4.78 -1.57 18.88
N PRO A 39 -5.20 -2.26 19.96
CA PRO A 39 -4.59 -3.53 20.38
C PRO A 39 -4.79 -4.66 19.35
N LYS A 40 -5.82 -4.55 18.49
CA LYS A 40 -6.04 -5.53 17.42
C LYS A 40 -5.01 -5.41 16.30
N VAL A 41 -4.65 -4.18 15.93
CA VAL A 41 -3.64 -3.90 14.89
C VAL A 41 -2.24 -4.16 15.40
N PHE A 42 -1.93 -3.72 16.62
CA PHE A 42 -0.61 -3.86 17.23
C PHE A 42 -0.61 -5.02 18.23
N ASN A 43 -0.25 -6.21 17.78
CA ASN A 43 -0.20 -7.41 18.62
C ASN A 43 1.19 -8.03 18.66
N VAL A 44 1.92 -7.81 19.76
CA VAL A 44 3.28 -8.34 19.98
C VAL A 44 3.37 -9.87 20.00
N ARG A 45 2.26 -10.57 20.24
CA ARG A 45 2.19 -12.04 20.26
C ARG A 45 2.03 -12.62 18.85
N ASN A 46 1.50 -11.85 17.91
CA ASN A 46 1.29 -12.29 16.53
C ASN A 46 2.54 -12.00 15.65
N ARG A 47 2.64 -12.74 14.55
CA ARG A 47 3.61 -12.51 13.48
C ARG A 47 2.85 -12.51 12.16
N PRO A 48 2.76 -11.37 11.44
CA PRO A 48 3.31 -10.05 11.77
C PRO A 48 2.65 -9.43 13.03
N TRP A 49 3.39 -8.57 13.74
CA TRP A 49 2.87 -7.93 14.96
C TRP A 49 2.12 -6.61 14.69
N ILE A 50 2.20 -6.11 13.46
CA ILE A 50 1.37 -5.01 12.95
C ILE A 50 0.54 -5.57 11.81
N ASP A 51 -0.77 -5.49 11.93
CA ASP A 51 -1.70 -5.86 10.87
C ASP A 51 -2.81 -4.81 10.75
N GLN A 52 -2.78 -4.02 9.68
CA GLN A 52 -3.77 -2.97 9.46
C GLN A 52 -5.18 -3.52 9.24
N ARG A 53 -5.32 -4.76 8.75
CA ARG A 53 -6.62 -5.35 8.37
C ARG A 53 -7.57 -5.54 9.55
N GLU A 54 -7.01 -5.60 10.76
CA GLU A 54 -7.74 -5.75 12.02
C GLU A 54 -8.50 -4.47 12.45
N GLU A 55 -8.21 -3.30 11.86
CA GLU A 55 -8.94 -2.06 12.10
C GLU A 55 -9.43 -1.47 10.76
N PRO A 56 -10.74 -1.55 10.47
CA PRO A 56 -11.30 -1.00 9.24
C PRO A 56 -11.36 0.54 9.26
N ASP A 57 -11.37 1.16 10.45
CA ASP A 57 -11.39 2.61 10.61
C ASP A 57 -9.97 3.21 10.54
N LEU A 58 -9.65 3.74 9.36
CA LEU A 58 -8.37 4.37 9.10
C LEU A 58 -8.16 5.65 9.92
N LYS A 59 -9.23 6.40 10.23
CA LYS A 59 -9.09 7.68 10.95
C LYS A 59 -8.57 7.43 12.36
N LYS A 60 -9.15 6.43 13.03
CA LYS A 60 -8.70 5.97 14.34
C LYS A 60 -7.27 5.47 14.29
N LEU A 61 -6.93 4.64 13.30
CA LEU A 61 -5.57 4.12 13.17
C LEU A 61 -4.53 5.23 12.94
N ILE A 62 -4.83 6.22 12.08
CA ILE A 62 -3.98 7.39 11.84
C ILE A 62 -3.80 8.19 13.12
N ALA A 63 -4.88 8.46 13.87
CA ALA A 63 -4.78 9.16 15.15
C ALA A 63 -3.85 8.44 16.15
N VAL A 64 -3.89 7.11 16.19
CA VAL A 64 -2.99 6.31 17.04
C VAL A 64 -1.54 6.36 16.55
N LEU A 65 -1.32 6.35 15.23
CA LEU A 65 0.01 6.48 14.62
C LEU A 65 0.61 7.86 14.90
N ASP A 66 -0.19 8.92 14.79
CA ASP A 66 0.21 10.31 15.03
C ASP A 66 0.43 10.61 16.52
N ALA A 67 -0.25 9.90 17.41
CA ALA A 67 -0.02 9.98 18.85
C ALA A 67 1.34 9.39 19.29
N CYS A 68 2.14 8.84 18.37
CA CYS A 68 3.49 8.35 18.66
C CYS A 68 4.46 9.53 18.89
N PRO A 69 4.96 9.77 20.13
CA PRO A 69 5.76 10.95 20.44
C PRO A 69 7.10 10.97 19.72
N THR A 70 7.68 9.80 19.44
CA THR A 70 8.99 9.67 18.80
C THR A 70 8.92 9.50 17.28
N LYS A 71 7.72 9.47 16.71
CA LYS A 71 7.50 9.21 15.27
C LYS A 71 8.12 7.89 14.79
N ALA A 72 8.23 6.90 15.68
CA ALA A 72 8.71 5.55 15.37
C ALA A 72 7.78 4.79 14.41
N LEU A 73 6.53 5.22 14.33
CA LEU A 73 5.52 4.76 13.40
C LEU A 73 5.31 5.82 12.32
N ARG A 74 5.26 5.39 11.07
CA ARG A 74 4.93 6.20 9.89
C ARG A 74 3.95 5.42 9.03
N TYR A 75 3.22 6.12 8.16
CA TYR A 75 2.31 5.48 7.24
C TYR A 75 2.37 6.13 5.86
N ILE A 76 2.04 5.33 4.85
CA ILE A 76 1.78 5.80 3.49
C ILE A 76 0.42 5.24 3.10
N ALA A 77 -0.55 6.12 2.88
CA ALA A 77 -1.85 5.72 2.38
C ALA A 77 -1.74 5.34 0.91
N HIS A 78 -2.40 4.24 0.52
CA HIS A 78 -2.54 3.91 -0.89
C HIS A 78 -3.53 4.91 -1.47
N LYS A 79 -3.07 5.84 -2.31
CA LYS A 79 -3.99 6.59 -3.16
C LYS A 79 -4.64 5.58 -4.08
N GLU A 80 -5.96 5.55 -4.09
CA GLU A 80 -6.74 4.71 -4.99
C GLU A 80 -6.60 5.27 -6.42
N GLU A 81 -5.46 5.02 -7.05
CA GLU A 81 -5.19 5.27 -8.46
C GLU A 81 -4.68 3.95 -9.06
N GLU A 82 -5.31 3.53 -10.16
CA GLU A 82 -4.95 2.39 -11.05
C GLU A 82 -5.88 1.16 -11.15
N LYS A 83 -7.17 1.24 -10.77
CA LYS A 83 -8.18 0.35 -11.41
C LYS A 83 -8.49 0.73 -12.88
N TRP A 84 -7.96 1.87 -13.36
CA TRP A 84 -8.23 2.44 -14.69
C TRP A 84 -7.14 2.16 -15.75
N ASN A 85 -5.86 2.01 -15.36
CA ASN A 85 -4.76 1.89 -16.33
C ASN A 85 -4.67 0.52 -17.03
N SER A 86 -5.03 -0.58 -16.36
CA SER A 86 -5.06 -1.89 -17.01
C SER A 86 -6.14 -2.05 -18.09
N ASN A 87 -7.16 -1.18 -18.12
CA ASN A 87 -8.22 -1.25 -19.14
C ASN A 87 -7.83 -0.47 -20.42
N LYS A 88 -6.98 0.56 -20.31
CA LYS A 88 -6.49 1.33 -21.47
C LYS A 88 -5.48 0.56 -22.31
N GLU A 89 -4.55 -0.17 -21.69
CA GLU A 89 -3.55 -0.95 -22.43
C GLU A 89 -4.19 -2.11 -23.21
N LYS A 90 -5.17 -2.79 -22.59
CA LYS A 90 -5.96 -3.84 -23.25
C LYS A 90 -6.79 -3.28 -24.41
N ALA A 91 -7.42 -2.12 -24.23
CA ALA A 91 -8.18 -1.46 -25.29
C ALA A 91 -7.30 -0.99 -26.47
N GLY A 92 -6.11 -0.45 -26.19
CA GLY A 92 -5.15 -0.01 -27.21
C GLY A 92 -4.56 -1.16 -28.02
N PHE A 93 -4.20 -2.27 -27.36
CA PHE A 93 -3.63 -3.46 -28.00
C PHE A 93 -4.66 -4.19 -28.87
N ILE A 94 -5.92 -4.30 -28.41
CA ILE A 94 -7.04 -4.87 -29.18
C ILE A 94 -7.38 -4.02 -30.41
N PHE A 95 -7.28 -2.68 -30.31
CA PHE A 95 -7.53 -1.77 -31.43
C PHE A 95 -6.47 -1.90 -32.55
N ILE A 96 -5.18 -1.98 -32.19
CA ILE A 96 -4.08 -2.13 -33.15
C ILE A 96 -4.13 -3.50 -33.85
N LEU A 97 -4.36 -4.60 -33.11
CA LEU A 97 -4.46 -5.94 -33.69
C LEU A 97 -5.67 -6.10 -34.63
N LYS A 98 -6.83 -5.51 -34.29
CA LYS A 98 -8.00 -5.48 -35.20
C LYS A 98 -7.72 -4.68 -36.48
N LYS A 99 -6.91 -3.62 -36.41
CA LYS A 99 -6.53 -2.81 -37.59
C LYS A 99 -5.59 -3.60 -38.53
N ILE A 100 -4.61 -4.32 -37.98
CA ILE A 100 -3.66 -5.15 -38.74
C ILE A 100 -4.38 -6.35 -39.40
N TRP A 101 -5.29 -7.03 -38.68
CA TRP A 101 -6.07 -8.14 -39.22
C TRP A 101 -7.01 -7.73 -40.37
N ARG A 102 -7.52 -6.49 -40.37
CA ARG A 102 -8.36 -5.97 -41.48
C ARG A 102 -7.57 -5.76 -42.77
N GLN A 103 -6.27 -5.49 -42.67
CA GLN A 103 -5.41 -5.17 -43.80
C GLN A 103 -4.83 -6.43 -44.47
N VAL A 104 -4.47 -7.44 -43.68
CA VAL A 104 -3.96 -8.73 -44.18
C VAL A 104 -5.08 -9.56 -44.85
N ARG A 105 -6.32 -9.47 -44.35
CA ARG A 105 -7.47 -10.23 -44.90
C ARG A 105 -7.93 -9.76 -46.29
N SER A 106 -7.55 -8.56 -46.72
CA SER A 106 -7.84 -8.05 -48.07
C SER A 106 -6.78 -8.46 -49.10
N PHE A 107 -5.62 -8.97 -48.67
CA PHE A 107 -4.50 -9.35 -49.56
C PHE A 107 -4.44 -10.86 -49.85
N MET A 108 -5.18 -11.70 -49.11
CA MET A 108 -5.27 -13.16 -49.29
C MET A 108 -6.49 -13.60 -50.14
N ARG A 109 -7.02 -12.71 -50.98
CA ARG A 109 -8.17 -13.00 -51.87
C ARG A 109 -7.94 -12.58 -53.34
N SER A 110 -6.68 -12.56 -53.76
CA SER A 110 -6.26 -12.59 -55.17
C SER A 110 -5.52 -13.90 -55.43
#